data_AF-A0A3D3E7G5-F1
#
_entry.id   AF-A0A3D3E7G5-F1
#
_cell.length_a   1.000
_cell.length_b   1.000
_cell.length_c   1.000
_cell.angle_alpha   90.00
_cell.angle_beta   90.00
_cell.angle_gamma   90.00
#
_symmetry.space_group_name_H-M   'P 1'
#
loop_
_entity.id
_entity.type
_entity.pdbx_description
1 polymer ?
#
loop_
_entity_poly.entity_id
_entity_poly.type
_entity_poly.pdbx_seq_one_letter_code
_entity_poly.pdbx_strand_id
1 'polypeptide(L)'
;MSQALADLRPDLSIIQKWVKPNSQVLDLGCGKGELLSFLKAEKNVRGYGLEINPEKITHCIKNGINVIEQNLDTGLSNFKDNSIETVIMA
;
A
#
# COMPACT_ATOMS: atom_id res chain seq x y z
N MET A 1 8.53 7.64 -19.84
CA MET A 1 8.04 6.77 -18.75
C MET A 1 8.62 7.31 -17.46
N SER A 2 7.85 7.43 -16.37
CA SER A 2 8.43 7.91 -15.11
C SER A 2 9.43 6.87 -14.58
N GLN A 3 10.58 7.33 -14.07
CA GLN A 3 11.62 6.48 -13.48
C GLN A 3 11.02 5.56 -12.41
N ALA A 4 10.08 6.08 -11.62
CA ALA A 4 9.37 5.36 -10.57
C ALA A 4 8.59 4.13 -11.07
N LEU A 5 8.10 4.12 -12.31
CA LEU A 5 7.40 2.95 -12.87
C LEU A 5 8.39 1.85 -13.30
N ALA A 6 9.60 2.22 -13.72
CA ALA A 6 10.63 1.25 -14.14
C ALA A 6 11.24 0.51 -12.95
N ASP A 7 11.30 1.17 -11.79
CA ASP A 7 11.82 0.60 -10.54
C ASP A 7 10.77 -0.24 -9.79
N LEU A 8 9.50 -0.18 -10.21
CA LEU A 8 8.42 -0.91 -9.58
C LEU A 8 8.42 -2.38 -10.03
N ARG A 9 8.23 -3.28 -9.06
CA ARG A 9 8.08 -4.73 -9.29
C ARG A 9 7.07 -4.98 -10.44
N PRO A 10 7.35 -5.90 -11.39
CA PRO A 10 6.55 -6.03 -12.61
C PRO A 10 5.05 -6.27 -12.37
N ASP A 11 4.72 -7.06 -11.37
CA ASP A 11 3.35 -7.34 -10.94
C ASP A 11 2.66 -6.09 -10.35
N LEU A 12 3.36 -5.32 -9.51
CA LEU A 12 2.87 -4.05 -8.97
C LEU A 12 2.63 -3.01 -10.09
N SER A 13 3.42 -3.05 -11.17
CA SER A 13 3.23 -2.19 -12.35
C SER A 13 1.91 -2.47 -13.11
N ILE A 14 1.39 -3.70 -12.99
CA ILE A 14 0.10 -4.11 -13.54
C ILE A 14 -1.00 -3.72 -12.57
N ILE A 15 -0.87 -4.10 -11.29
CA ILE A 15 -1.86 -3.86 -10.24
C ILE A 15 -2.17 -2.37 -10.10
N GLN A 16 -1.14 -1.52 -10.15
CA GLN A 16 -1.35 -0.08 -10.03
C GLN A 16 -2.37 0.43 -11.05
N LYS A 17 -2.47 -0.16 -12.26
CA LYS A 17 -3.41 0.28 -13.31
C LYS A 17 -4.87 0.15 -12.88
N TRP A 18 -5.18 -0.78 -11.97
CA TRP A 18 -6.53 -0.99 -11.45
C TRP A 18 -6.90 -0.02 -10.33
N VAL A 19 -5.92 0.71 -9.77
CA VAL A 19 -6.15 1.69 -8.71
C VAL A 19 -6.57 3.03 -9.32
N LYS A 20 -7.73 3.52 -8.87
CA LYS A 20 -8.28 4.83 -9.26
C LYS A 20 -7.44 5.97 -8.65
N PRO A 21 -7.10 7.02 -9.41
CA PRO A 21 -6.47 8.20 -8.83
C PRO A 21 -7.34 8.88 -7.76
N ASN A 22 -6.70 9.52 -6.78
CA ASN A 22 -7.33 10.21 -5.65
C ASN A 22 -8.23 9.33 -4.76
N SER A 23 -8.10 8.00 -4.84
CA SER A 23 -8.88 7.04 -4.04
C SER A 23 -8.22 6.72 -2.70
N GLN A 24 -8.97 6.02 -1.85
CA GLN A 24 -8.46 5.44 -0.61
C GLN A 24 -8.08 3.97 -0.79
N VAL A 25 -6.86 3.60 -0.41
CA VAL A 25 -6.33 2.24 -0.56
C VAL A 25 -5.87 1.64 0.77
N LEU A 26 -6.19 0.37 0.99
CA LEU A 26 -5.57 -0.47 2.03
C LEU A 26 -4.74 -1.56 1.36
N ASP A 27 -3.44 -1.61 1.68
CA ASP A 27 -2.51 -2.60 1.13
C ASP A 27 -2.21 -3.67 2.21
N LEU A 28 -2.66 -4.89 1.98
CA LEU A 28 -2.53 -6.01 2.91
C LEU A 28 -1.19 -6.72 2.67
N GLY A 29 -0.28 -6.62 3.64
CA GLY A 29 1.08 -7.12 3.48
C GLY A 29 1.92 -6.18 2.61
N CYS A 30 1.92 -4.88 2.92
CA CYS A 30 2.46 -3.83 2.07
C CYS A 30 3.98 -3.88 1.81
N GLY A 31 4.69 -4.83 2.44
CA GLY A 31 6.12 -4.99 2.22
C GLY A 31 6.90 -3.76 2.69
N LYS A 32 7.81 -3.27 1.84
CA LYS A 32 8.54 -2.01 2.08
C LYS A 32 7.77 -0.76 1.63
N GLY A 33 6.49 -0.90 1.27
CA GLY A 33 5.61 0.19 0.86
C GLY A 33 5.81 0.68 -0.57
N GLU A 34 6.40 -0.12 -1.45
CA GLU A 34 6.75 0.26 -2.83
C GLU A 34 5.52 0.67 -3.65
N LEU A 35 4.45 -0.14 -3.60
CA LEU A 35 3.20 0.16 -4.29
C LEU A 35 2.55 1.44 -3.75
N LEU A 36 2.38 1.55 -2.42
CA LEU A 36 1.79 2.73 -1.80
C LEU A 36 2.60 4.00 -2.07
N SER A 37 3.93 3.90 -2.08
CA SER A 37 4.81 5.02 -2.46
C SER A 37 4.55 5.49 -3.87
N PHE A 38 4.51 4.56 -4.83
CA PHE A 38 4.19 4.85 -6.22
C PHE A 38 2.79 5.47 -6.37
N LEU A 39 1.77 4.87 -5.76
CA LEU A 39 0.38 5.34 -5.84
C LEU A 39 0.19 6.72 -5.21
N LYS A 40 0.90 7.00 -4.11
CA LYS A 40 0.90 8.33 -3.48
C LYS A 40 1.49 9.37 -4.41
N ALA A 41 2.65 9.07 -5.02
CA ALA A 41 3.37 10.00 -5.89
C ALA A 41 2.66 10.25 -7.23
N GLU A 42 2.19 9.19 -7.89
CA GLU A 42 1.72 9.24 -9.28
C GLU A 42 0.20 9.35 -9.40
N LYS A 43 -0.54 8.96 -8.35
CA LYS A 43 -2.00 8.89 -8.37
C LYS A 43 -2.68 9.67 -7.26
N ASN A 44 -1.91 10.35 -6.41
CA ASN A 44 -2.41 11.10 -5.26
C ASN A 44 -3.34 10.24 -4.37
N VAL A 45 -3.04 8.95 -4.25
CA VAL A 45 -3.78 8.01 -3.41
C VAL A 45 -3.50 8.29 -1.94
N ARG A 46 -4.53 8.16 -1.11
CA ARG A 46 -4.38 8.13 0.36
C ARG A 46 -4.52 6.69 0.81
N GLY A 47 -3.60 6.19 1.60
CA GLY A 47 -3.68 4.79 2.00
C GLY A 47 -2.86 4.42 3.20
N TYR A 48 -3.10 3.20 3.65
CA TYR A 48 -2.42 2.55 4.76
C TYR A 48 -1.93 1.17 4.30
N GLY A 49 -0.74 0.80 4.75
CA GLY A 49 -0.23 -0.56 4.64
C GLY A 49 -0.42 -1.32 5.95
N LEU A 50 -0.72 -2.61 5.85
CA LEU A 50 -0.64 -3.55 6.97
C LEU A 50 0.61 -4.42 6.80
N GLU A 51 1.45 -4.49 7.81
CA GLU A 51 2.64 -5.33 7.81
C GLU A 51 2.93 -5.81 9.23
N ILE A 52 3.45 -7.02 9.38
CA ILE A 52 3.78 -7.61 10.69
C ILE A 52 5.29 -7.60 10.94
N ASN A 53 6.10 -7.50 9.88
CA ASN A 53 7.55 -7.53 9.97
C ASN A 53 8.13 -6.14 10.36
N PRO A 54 8.81 -6.02 11.51
CA PRO A 54 9.34 -4.73 12.00
C PRO A 54 10.35 -4.04 11.07
N GLU A 55 11.17 -4.79 10.34
CA GLU A 55 12.16 -4.22 9.42
C GLU A 55 11.50 -3.55 8.23
N LYS A 56 10.45 -4.18 7.70
CA LYS A 56 9.66 -3.65 6.60
C LYS A 56 8.85 -2.42 7.02
N ILE A 57 8.24 -2.46 8.21
CA ILE A 57 7.57 -1.31 8.84
C ILE A 57 8.52 -0.12 8.95
N THR A 58 9.75 -0.36 9.43
CA THR A 58 10.78 0.69 9.52
C THR A 58 11.08 1.29 8.14
N HIS A 59 11.08 0.49 7.08
CA HIS A 59 11.25 0.95 5.71
C HIS A 59 10.08 1.83 5.25
N CYS A 60 8.84 1.42 5.52
CA CYS A 60 7.63 2.20 5.22
C CYS A 60 7.68 3.58 5.89
N ILE A 61 8.02 3.62 7.18
CA ILE A 61 8.13 4.87 7.95
C ILE A 61 9.18 5.78 7.34
N LYS A 62 10.37 5.25 7.02
CA LYS A 62 11.45 6.02 6.35
C LYS A 62 11.00 6.60 5.01
N ASN A 63 10.13 5.90 4.28
CA ASN A 63 9.59 6.33 3.00
C ASN A 63 8.32 7.19 3.11
N GLY A 64 7.91 7.58 4.32
CA GLY A 64 6.72 8.41 4.54
C GLY A 64 5.40 7.71 4.17
N ILE A 65 5.38 6.38 4.28
CA ILE A 65 4.20 5.54 4.06
C ILE A 65 3.52 5.27 5.41
N ASN A 66 2.21 5.50 5.46
CA ASN A 66 1.43 5.16 6.64
C ASN A 66 1.31 3.64 6.72
N VAL A 67 1.78 3.06 7.83
CA VAL A 67 1.77 1.62 8.07
C VAL A 67 1.23 1.32 9.46
N ILE A 68 0.46 0.24 9.59
CA ILE A 68 -0.07 -0.27 10.84
C ILE A 68 0.55 -1.65 11.07
N GLU A 69 1.15 -1.85 12.24
CA GLU A 69 1.65 -3.16 12.66
C GLU A 69 0.45 -4.06 13.00
N GLN A 70 0.21 -5.07 12.17
CA GLN A 70 -0.96 -5.94 12.35
C GLN A 70 -0.75 -7.32 11.74
N ASN A 71 -1.22 -8.33 12.46
CA ASN A 71 -1.36 -9.69 11.91
C ASN A 71 -2.67 -9.82 11.14
N LEU A 72 -2.59 -10.05 9.82
CA LEU A 72 -3.75 -10.25 8.96
C LEU A 72 -4.58 -11.49 9.34
N ASP A 73 -3.95 -12.51 9.92
CA ASP A 73 -4.65 -13.72 10.38
C ASP A 73 -5.61 -13.41 11.55
N THR A 74 -5.39 -12.31 12.27
CA THR A 74 -6.32 -11.84 13.31
C THR A 74 -7.50 -11.03 12.75
N GLY A 75 -7.55 -10.87 11.42
CA GLY A 75 -8.59 -10.16 10.71
C GLY A 75 -8.36 -8.65 10.65
N LEU A 76 -9.42 -7.91 10.29
CA LEU A 76 -9.43 -6.47 10.03
C LEU A 76 -10.42 -5.72 10.93
N SER A 77 -10.63 -6.19 12.16
CA SER A 77 -11.65 -5.65 13.09
C SER A 77 -11.45 -4.18 13.47
N ASN A 78 -10.25 -3.64 13.26
CA ASN A 78 -9.91 -2.22 13.44
C ASN A 78 -10.39 -1.32 12.29
N PHE A 79 -10.85 -1.91 11.17
CA PHE A 79 -11.47 -1.20 10.07
C PHE A 79 -12.99 -1.35 10.14
N LYS A 80 -13.71 -0.26 9.85
CA LYS A 80 -15.17 -0.31 9.79
C LYS A 80 -15.60 -0.89 8.44
N ASP A 81 -16.77 -1.53 8.42
CA ASP A 81 -17.38 -1.97 7.18
C ASP A 81 -17.50 -0.81 6.18
N ASN A 82 -17.18 -1.07 4.91
CA ASN A 82 -17.21 -0.11 3.81
C ASN A 82 -16.35 1.16 4.02
N SER A 83 -15.36 1.14 4.92
CA SER A 83 -14.51 2.31 5.18
C SER A 83 -13.35 2.50 4.19
N ILE A 84 -13.12 1.53 3.31
CA ILE A 84 -12.03 1.53 2.33
C ILE A 84 -12.60 1.17 0.96
N GLU A 85 -12.22 1.93 -0.07
CA GLU A 85 -12.72 1.74 -1.43
C GLU A 85 -11.98 0.64 -2.20
N THR A 86 -10.67 0.53 -2.01
CA THR A 86 -9.82 -0.44 -2.72
C THR A 86 -8.90 -1.15 -1.75
N VAL A 87 -8.93 -2.47 -1.77
CA VAL A 87 -8.05 -3.33 -0.98
C VAL A 87 -7.16 -4.11 -1.94
N ILE A 88 -5.86 -4.12 -1.68
CA ILE A 88 -4.85 -4.78 -2.51
C ILE A 88 -4.15 -5.85 -1.67
N MET A 89 -3.86 -6.99 -2.30
CA MET A 89 -3.03 -8.06 -1.75
C MET A 89 -2.22 -8.63 -2.91
N ALA A 90 -0.89 -8.57 -2.82
CA ALA A 90 0.04 -8.81 -3.94
C ALA A 90 1.34 -9.50 -3.51
#